data_AF-A0A414ZRE2-F1
#
_entry.id   AF-A0A414ZRE2-F1
#
_cell.length_a   1.000
_cell.length_b   1.000
_cell.length_c   1.000
_cell.angle_alpha   90.00
_cell.angle_beta   90.00
_cell.angle_gamma   90.00
#
_symmetry.space_group_name_H-M   'P 1'
#
loop_
_entity.id
_entity.type
_entity.pdbx_description
1 polymer ?
#
loop_
_entity_poly.entity_id
_entity_poly.type
_entity_poly.pdbx_seq_one_letter_code
_entity_poly.pdbx_strand_id
1 'polypeptide(L)'
;MLKSEKFYSKTNSLKDTNFDFAGHVRTLVRNTELSRMQDKKSFKDGKKALEDAHADIDVMTCDASIINQTLGNDAGQFIKDREEIIALKDEIATLLPIDNVTALCPTDRVHITLMAHAIYKNVQLDADIFDTEKGGVDISKAVQAYYNKGSMKDLKDALRPVFNKLIGSEGDHFYGIKTKKSDFTDKDLRNFLATFGGSAKREQSKSKKDGVEIVKFSDFNYTDKSGNKKVQIAAFTTLCAVVLDNASKHEVIKPETTEEKTETK
;
A
#
# COMPACT_ATOMS: atom_id res chain seq x y z
N MET A 1 -13.89 9.78 2.58
CA MET A 1 -12.97 10.24 1.52
C MET A 1 -11.95 11.19 2.12
N LEU A 2 -10.67 11.06 1.76
CA LEU A 2 -9.63 12.00 2.18
C LEU A 2 -9.92 13.41 1.66
N LYS A 3 -9.66 14.41 2.51
CA LYS A 3 -9.77 15.82 2.11
C LYS A 3 -8.65 16.20 1.15
N SER A 4 -8.92 17.10 0.21
CA SER A 4 -7.97 17.52 -0.83
C SER A 4 -6.66 18.07 -0.24
N GLU A 5 -6.67 18.72 0.93
CA GLU A 5 -5.43 19.22 1.57
C GLU A 5 -4.44 18.12 1.98
N LYS A 6 -4.86 16.85 1.99
CA LYS A 6 -3.98 15.72 2.28
C LYS A 6 -3.16 15.28 1.07
N PHE A 7 -3.51 15.74 -0.13
CA PHE A 7 -2.80 15.39 -1.35
C PHE A 7 -1.58 16.28 -1.52
N TYR A 8 -0.45 15.77 -1.05
CA TYR A 8 0.86 16.37 -1.27
C TYR A 8 1.74 15.40 -2.05
N SER A 9 2.20 15.82 -3.22
CA SER A 9 3.06 15.02 -4.08
C SER A 9 4.28 15.84 -4.47
N LYS A 10 5.46 15.34 -4.11
CA LYS A 10 6.76 15.87 -4.50
C LYS A 10 7.65 14.75 -4.97
N THR A 11 8.60 15.03 -5.83
CA THR A 11 9.63 14.05 -6.22
C THR A 11 10.85 14.78 -6.74
N ASN A 12 12.03 14.22 -6.48
CA ASN A 12 13.29 14.73 -7.02
C ASN A 12 13.80 13.88 -8.20
N SER A 13 13.12 12.76 -8.49
CA SER A 13 13.50 11.81 -9.54
C SER A 13 12.71 12.00 -10.84
N LEU A 14 11.80 12.97 -10.93
CA LEU A 14 11.05 13.22 -12.16
C LEU A 14 11.96 13.72 -13.28
N LYS A 15 11.83 13.12 -14.47
CA LYS A 15 12.53 13.49 -15.69
C LYS A 15 11.81 14.60 -16.44
N ASP A 16 10.54 14.37 -16.70
CA ASP A 16 9.68 15.25 -17.48
C ASP A 16 8.78 16.05 -16.55
N THR A 17 9.04 17.35 -16.49
CA THR A 17 8.24 18.30 -15.69
C THR A 17 6.82 18.46 -16.19
N ASN A 18 6.50 18.02 -17.42
CA ASN A 18 5.14 18.06 -17.97
C ASN A 18 4.31 16.83 -17.60
N PHE A 19 4.94 15.77 -17.08
CA PHE A 19 4.21 14.61 -16.61
C PHE A 19 3.36 14.99 -15.39
N ASP A 20 2.05 14.74 -15.47
CA ASP A 20 1.11 15.05 -14.38
C ASP A 20 1.24 14.03 -13.22
N PHE A 21 2.34 14.12 -12.49
CA PHE A 21 2.63 13.22 -11.37
C PHE A 21 1.55 13.28 -10.29
N ALA A 22 1.12 14.49 -9.93
CA ALA A 22 0.11 14.68 -8.89
C ALA A 22 -1.24 14.11 -9.31
N GLY A 23 -1.64 14.25 -10.58
CA GLY A 23 -2.85 13.65 -11.13
C GLY A 23 -2.82 12.13 -11.11
N HIS A 24 -1.69 11.50 -11.46
CA HIS A 24 -1.55 10.03 -11.38
C HIS A 24 -1.63 9.53 -9.93
N VAL A 25 -0.95 10.21 -9.00
CA VAL A 25 -1.01 9.88 -7.57
C VAL A 25 -2.43 10.02 -7.04
N ARG A 26 -3.12 11.12 -7.36
CA ARG A 26 -4.52 11.33 -6.93
C ARG A 26 -5.45 10.28 -7.51
N THR A 27 -5.30 9.96 -8.79
CA THR A 27 -6.07 8.92 -9.48
C THR A 27 -5.92 7.57 -8.78
N LEU A 28 -4.69 7.16 -8.45
CA LEU A 28 -4.44 5.91 -7.75
C LEU A 28 -5.07 5.88 -6.35
N VAL A 29 -4.93 6.96 -5.58
CA VAL A 29 -5.52 7.06 -4.23
C VAL A 29 -7.04 6.97 -4.29
N ARG A 30 -7.71 7.74 -5.17
CA ARG A 30 -9.18 7.75 -5.24
C ARG A 30 -9.75 6.41 -5.70
N ASN A 31 -9.15 5.78 -6.70
CA ASN A 31 -9.56 4.43 -7.13
C ASN A 31 -9.35 3.40 -6.01
N THR A 32 -8.29 3.53 -5.21
CA THR A 32 -8.07 2.67 -4.03
C THR A 32 -9.08 2.93 -2.91
N GLU A 33 -9.46 4.20 -2.65
CA GLU A 33 -10.54 4.52 -1.72
C GLU A 33 -11.87 3.91 -2.17
N LEU A 34 -12.21 4.05 -3.45
CA LEU A 34 -13.43 3.48 -4.04
C LEU A 34 -13.48 1.95 -3.88
N SER A 35 -12.43 1.25 -4.31
CA SER A 35 -12.35 -0.21 -4.18
C SER A 35 -12.52 -0.66 -2.73
N ARG A 36 -11.90 0.05 -1.78
CA ARG A 36 -12.02 -0.28 -0.35
C ARG A 36 -13.40 -0.01 0.23
N MET A 37 -14.06 1.05 -0.21
CA MET A 37 -15.43 1.33 0.21
C MET A 37 -16.41 0.29 -0.34
N GLN A 38 -16.20 -0.14 -1.59
CA GLN A 38 -16.96 -1.22 -2.21
C GLN A 38 -16.71 -2.58 -1.53
N ASP A 39 -15.50 -2.80 -1.00
CA ASP A 39 -15.14 -4.01 -0.25
C ASP A 39 -15.55 -3.99 1.22
N LYS A 40 -16.05 -2.85 1.72
CA LYS A 40 -16.46 -2.72 3.10
C LYS A 40 -17.64 -3.65 3.38
N LYS A 41 -17.53 -4.44 4.46
CA LYS A 41 -18.52 -5.47 4.81
C LYS A 41 -19.95 -4.92 4.89
N SER A 42 -20.14 -3.76 5.52
CA SER A 42 -21.44 -3.08 5.60
C SER A 42 -22.06 -2.81 4.24
N PHE A 43 -21.26 -2.34 3.28
CA PHE A 43 -21.74 -2.10 1.92
C PHE A 43 -22.00 -3.43 1.18
N LYS A 44 -21.07 -4.39 1.20
CA LYS A 44 -21.25 -5.67 0.50
C LYS A 44 -22.45 -6.47 0.98
N ASP A 45 -22.60 -6.60 2.29
CA ASP A 45 -23.69 -7.37 2.88
C ASP A 45 -25.04 -6.67 2.64
N GLY A 46 -25.08 -5.34 2.81
CA GLY A 46 -26.29 -4.56 2.55
C GLY A 46 -26.69 -4.57 1.08
N LYS A 47 -25.72 -4.44 0.16
CA LYS A 47 -25.94 -4.55 -1.28
C LYS A 47 -26.55 -5.91 -1.63
N LYS A 48 -25.95 -6.99 -1.13
CA LYS A 48 -26.44 -8.35 -1.34
C LYS A 48 -27.86 -8.53 -0.79
N ALA A 49 -28.13 -8.09 0.42
CA ALA A 49 -29.45 -8.22 1.03
C ALA A 49 -30.54 -7.46 0.25
N LEU A 50 -30.20 -6.32 -0.35
CA LEU A 50 -31.11 -5.56 -1.21
C LEU A 50 -31.37 -6.29 -2.54
N GLU A 51 -30.32 -6.78 -3.19
CA GLU A 51 -30.42 -7.54 -4.45
C GLU A 51 -31.17 -8.87 -4.26
N ASP A 52 -31.04 -9.53 -3.10
CA ASP A 52 -31.75 -10.76 -2.76
C ASP A 52 -33.25 -10.51 -2.46
N ALA A 53 -33.59 -9.33 -1.93
CA ALA A 53 -34.95 -9.00 -1.51
C ALA A 53 -35.81 -8.33 -2.61
N HIS A 54 -35.19 -7.65 -3.57
CA HIS A 54 -35.87 -6.89 -4.61
C HIS A 54 -35.29 -7.21 -6.00
N ALA A 55 -36.12 -7.76 -6.89
CA ALA A 55 -35.72 -7.98 -8.27
C ALA A 55 -35.44 -6.64 -8.99
N ASP A 56 -34.41 -6.61 -9.83
CA ASP A 56 -34.02 -5.48 -10.68
C ASP A 56 -33.71 -4.16 -9.94
N ILE A 57 -33.36 -4.21 -8.65
CA ILE A 57 -32.99 -3.02 -7.88
C ILE A 57 -31.62 -2.47 -8.29
N ASP A 58 -31.55 -1.16 -8.58
CA ASP A 58 -30.27 -0.45 -8.60
C ASP A 58 -29.96 0.07 -7.19
N VAL A 59 -29.10 -0.68 -6.49
CA VAL A 59 -28.66 -0.38 -5.13
C VAL A 59 -28.00 1.01 -5.01
N MET A 60 -27.45 1.55 -6.09
CA MET A 60 -26.81 2.86 -6.08
C MET A 60 -27.81 4.02 -6.11
N THR A 61 -29.03 3.79 -6.61
CA THR A 61 -30.03 4.85 -6.83
C THR A 61 -31.35 4.62 -6.11
N CYS A 62 -31.57 3.44 -5.51
CA CYS A 62 -32.82 3.11 -4.83
C CYS A 62 -33.14 4.04 -3.64
N ASP A 63 -34.43 4.21 -3.38
CA ASP A 63 -34.94 5.08 -2.32
C ASP A 63 -34.50 4.62 -0.93
N ALA A 64 -34.23 5.59 -0.06
CA ALA A 64 -33.84 5.31 1.33
C ALA A 64 -34.92 4.53 2.10
N SER A 65 -36.20 4.66 1.73
CA SER A 65 -37.30 3.89 2.34
C SER A 65 -37.13 2.38 2.12
N ILE A 66 -36.77 1.96 0.90
CA ILE A 66 -36.51 0.55 0.55
C ILE A 66 -35.33 0.01 1.36
N ILE A 67 -34.27 0.81 1.48
CA ILE A 67 -33.07 0.44 2.24
C ILE A 67 -33.39 0.28 3.72
N ASN A 68 -34.11 1.23 4.31
CA ASN A 68 -34.51 1.18 5.72
C ASN A 68 -35.40 -0.02 6.01
N GLN A 69 -36.35 -0.33 5.12
CA GLN A 69 -37.23 -1.48 5.27
C GLN A 69 -36.47 -2.81 5.18
N THR A 70 -35.48 -2.91 4.30
CA THR A 70 -34.76 -4.16 4.03
C THR A 70 -33.63 -4.41 5.04
N LEU A 71 -32.85 -3.39 5.37
CA LEU A 71 -31.64 -3.52 6.19
C LEU A 71 -31.86 -3.19 7.67
N GLY A 72 -32.97 -2.54 8.03
CA GLY A 72 -33.29 -2.18 9.41
C GLY A 72 -32.15 -1.42 10.09
N ASN A 73 -31.55 -2.01 11.12
CA ASN A 73 -30.48 -1.41 11.92
C ASN A 73 -29.21 -1.10 11.11
N ASP A 74 -28.93 -1.84 10.03
CA ASP A 74 -27.72 -1.67 9.21
C ASP A 74 -27.90 -0.60 8.12
N ALA A 75 -29.14 -0.15 7.87
CA ALA A 75 -29.47 0.80 6.80
C ALA A 75 -28.68 2.11 6.90
N GLY A 76 -28.52 2.65 8.11
CA GLY A 76 -27.83 3.93 8.32
C GLY A 76 -26.35 3.88 7.94
N GLN A 77 -25.65 2.78 8.21
CA GLN A 77 -24.25 2.64 7.81
C GLN A 77 -24.12 2.37 6.30
N PHE A 78 -25.04 1.57 5.74
CA PHE A 78 -25.09 1.31 4.31
C PHE A 78 -25.30 2.59 3.48
N ILE A 79 -26.25 3.44 3.87
CA ILE A 79 -26.54 4.71 3.19
C ILE A 79 -25.30 5.61 3.18
N LYS A 80 -24.63 5.76 4.33
CA LYS A 80 -23.39 6.55 4.43
C LYS A 80 -22.28 6.01 3.51
N ASP A 81 -22.10 4.69 3.50
CA ASP A 81 -21.10 4.04 2.64
C ASP A 81 -21.43 4.23 1.15
N ARG A 82 -22.72 4.15 0.79
CA ARG A 82 -23.22 4.39 -0.57
C ARG A 82 -22.97 5.83 -1.01
N GLU A 83 -23.30 6.81 -0.17
CA GLU A 83 -23.06 8.24 -0.44
C GLU A 83 -21.56 8.52 -0.68
N GLU A 84 -20.70 7.92 0.14
CA GLU A 84 -19.25 8.05 -0.04
C GLU A 84 -18.75 7.40 -1.35
N ILE A 85 -19.32 6.25 -1.74
CA ILE A 85 -19.02 5.62 -3.04
C ILE A 85 -19.45 6.50 -4.21
N ILE A 86 -20.63 7.13 -4.14
CA ILE A 86 -21.12 8.04 -5.18
C ILE A 86 -20.17 9.25 -5.30
N ALA A 87 -19.86 9.90 -4.18
CA ALA A 87 -18.94 11.04 -4.17
C ALA A 87 -17.54 10.68 -4.73
N LEU A 88 -17.03 9.48 -4.42
CA LEU A 88 -15.78 8.99 -4.98
C LEU A 88 -15.87 8.76 -6.50
N LYS A 89 -16.97 8.18 -6.99
CA LYS A 89 -17.18 7.98 -8.44
C LYS A 89 -17.24 9.31 -9.18
N ASP A 90 -17.94 10.30 -8.62
CA ASP A 90 -18.03 11.64 -9.20
C ASP A 90 -16.67 12.33 -9.26
N GLU A 91 -15.86 12.22 -8.18
CA GLU A 91 -14.50 12.77 -8.21
C GLU A 91 -13.63 12.03 -9.24
N ILE A 92 -13.67 10.69 -9.28
CA ILE A 92 -12.89 9.88 -10.23
C ILE A 92 -13.23 10.22 -11.69
N ALA A 93 -14.48 10.54 -12.00
CA ALA A 93 -14.90 10.93 -13.34
C ALA A 93 -14.21 12.22 -13.85
N THR A 94 -13.64 13.04 -12.94
CA THR A 94 -12.88 14.25 -13.28
C THR A 94 -11.36 14.03 -13.34
N LEU A 95 -10.89 12.85 -12.99
CA LEU A 95 -9.46 12.50 -12.94
C LEU A 95 -9.01 11.81 -14.23
N LEU A 96 -7.70 11.57 -14.33
CA LEU A 96 -7.14 10.73 -15.38
C LEU A 96 -7.75 9.31 -15.30
N PRO A 97 -7.96 8.63 -16.44
CA PRO A 97 -8.35 7.22 -16.43
C PRO A 97 -7.34 6.38 -15.63
N ILE A 98 -7.82 5.41 -14.86
CA ILE A 98 -6.95 4.54 -14.08
C ILE A 98 -5.99 3.74 -14.96
N ASP A 99 -6.37 3.48 -16.22
CA ASP A 99 -5.55 2.82 -17.22
C ASP A 99 -4.26 3.60 -17.54
N ASN A 100 -4.28 4.93 -17.42
CA ASN A 100 -3.08 5.75 -17.56
C ASN A 100 -2.07 5.46 -16.45
N VAL A 101 -2.52 5.07 -15.25
CA VAL A 101 -1.63 4.67 -14.14
C VAL A 101 -1.17 3.23 -14.30
N THR A 102 -2.07 2.31 -14.66
CA THR A 102 -1.75 0.87 -14.74
C THR A 102 -0.89 0.53 -15.95
N ALA A 103 -0.97 1.31 -17.04
CA ALA A 103 -0.16 1.13 -18.25
C ALA A 103 1.30 1.59 -18.09
N LEU A 104 1.62 2.38 -17.05
CA LEU A 104 2.99 2.82 -16.80
C LEU A 104 3.94 1.64 -16.59
N CYS A 105 5.21 1.83 -16.93
CA CYS A 105 6.23 0.84 -16.67
C CYS A 105 6.37 0.56 -15.16
N PRO A 106 6.86 -0.63 -14.75
CA PRO A 106 6.94 -1.01 -13.35
C PRO A 106 7.62 0.02 -12.43
N THR A 107 8.72 0.62 -12.87
CA THR A 107 9.47 1.64 -12.11
C THR A 107 8.62 2.88 -11.79
N ASP A 108 7.92 3.40 -12.80
CA ASP A 108 7.10 4.61 -12.66
C ASP A 108 5.89 4.35 -11.78
N ARG A 109 5.25 3.17 -11.93
CA ARG A 109 4.17 2.73 -11.05
C ARG A 109 4.61 2.63 -9.60
N VAL A 110 5.82 2.13 -9.32
CA VAL A 110 6.32 2.07 -7.94
C VAL A 110 6.49 3.48 -7.37
N HIS A 111 7.05 4.44 -8.12
CA HIS A 111 7.17 5.82 -7.66
C HIS A 111 5.81 6.43 -7.28
N ILE A 112 4.81 6.27 -8.16
CA ILE A 112 3.44 6.73 -7.91
C ILE A 112 2.82 6.02 -6.71
N THR A 113 3.00 4.70 -6.60
CA THR A 113 2.46 3.88 -5.50
C THR A 113 3.03 4.30 -4.16
N LEU A 114 4.34 4.56 -4.07
CA LEU A 114 5.00 4.97 -2.83
C LEU A 114 4.57 6.38 -2.40
N MET A 115 4.42 7.31 -3.34
CA MET A 115 3.89 8.64 -3.05
C MET A 115 2.41 8.58 -2.61
N ALA A 116 1.60 7.80 -3.33
CA ALA A 116 0.21 7.56 -2.97
C ALA A 116 0.06 6.89 -1.60
N HIS A 117 0.97 5.98 -1.23
CA HIS A 117 0.99 5.35 0.10
C HIS A 117 1.22 6.36 1.22
N ALA A 118 2.11 7.35 1.01
CA ALA A 118 2.37 8.40 1.99
C ALA A 118 1.12 9.27 2.26
N ILE A 119 0.26 9.44 1.25
CA ILE A 119 -1.04 10.14 1.37
C ILE A 119 -2.10 9.20 1.98
N TYR A 120 -2.17 7.97 1.50
CA TYR A 120 -3.17 6.98 1.88
C TYR A 120 -2.53 5.60 2.06
N LYS A 121 -2.28 5.21 3.32
CA LYS A 121 -1.58 3.98 3.74
C LYS A 121 -2.08 2.65 3.15
N ASN A 122 -3.28 2.68 2.58
CA ASN A 122 -3.92 1.51 2.00
C ASN A 122 -3.56 1.29 0.53
N VAL A 123 -2.96 2.28 -0.14
CA VAL A 123 -2.24 2.07 -1.40
C VAL A 123 -0.94 1.37 -1.04
N GLN A 124 -0.69 0.19 -1.60
CA GLN A 124 0.46 -0.64 -1.24
C GLN A 124 1.13 -1.18 -2.49
N LEU A 125 2.42 -1.52 -2.37
CA LEU A 125 3.12 -2.27 -3.42
C LEU A 125 2.45 -3.64 -3.63
N ASP A 126 2.65 -4.19 -4.84
CA ASP A 126 2.16 -5.53 -5.18
C ASP A 126 2.70 -6.59 -4.21
N ALA A 127 1.88 -7.58 -3.89
CA ALA A 127 2.28 -8.71 -3.05
C ALA A 127 3.40 -9.55 -3.66
N ASP A 128 3.53 -9.55 -4.98
CA ASP A 128 4.53 -10.31 -5.73
C ASP A 128 5.97 -9.88 -5.38
N ILE A 129 6.20 -8.69 -4.80
CA ILE A 129 7.52 -8.26 -4.33
C ILE A 129 8.10 -9.18 -3.25
N PHE A 130 7.25 -9.93 -2.55
CA PHE A 130 7.61 -10.90 -1.51
C PHE A 130 7.28 -12.34 -1.87
N ASP A 131 6.92 -12.58 -3.13
CA ASP A 131 6.75 -13.93 -3.64
C ASP A 131 8.10 -14.45 -4.15
N THR A 132 8.77 -15.27 -3.34
CA THR A 132 10.06 -15.86 -3.71
C THR A 132 9.98 -16.74 -4.97
N GLU A 133 8.83 -17.32 -5.28
CA GLU A 133 8.63 -18.14 -6.48
C GLU A 133 8.62 -17.27 -7.75
N LYS A 134 8.21 -16.00 -7.62
CA LYS A 134 8.24 -14.98 -8.69
C LYS A 134 9.49 -14.10 -8.64
N GLY A 135 10.51 -14.50 -7.88
CA GLY A 135 11.76 -13.74 -7.72
C GLY A 135 11.65 -12.53 -6.79
N GLY A 136 10.62 -12.47 -5.95
CA GLY A 136 10.50 -11.57 -4.79
C GLY A 136 11.41 -12.00 -3.63
N VAL A 137 11.33 -11.28 -2.50
CA VAL A 137 12.23 -11.49 -1.35
C VAL A 137 11.48 -11.89 -0.09
N ASP A 138 11.95 -12.93 0.59
CA ASP A 138 11.45 -13.29 1.91
C ASP A 138 12.15 -12.45 2.99
N ILE A 139 11.49 -11.37 3.43
CA ILE A 139 11.98 -10.51 4.50
C ILE A 139 11.70 -11.07 5.90
N SER A 140 10.88 -12.12 6.04
CA SER A 140 10.49 -12.67 7.34
C SER A 140 11.71 -13.24 8.09
N LYS A 141 12.59 -13.94 7.36
CA LYS A 141 13.85 -14.48 7.91
C LYS A 141 14.77 -13.38 8.43
N ALA A 142 14.84 -12.24 7.74
CA ALA A 142 15.66 -11.11 8.17
C ALA A 142 15.12 -10.45 9.44
N VAL A 143 13.79 -10.30 9.55
CA VAL A 143 13.13 -9.80 10.76
C VAL A 143 13.33 -10.75 11.94
N GLN A 144 13.14 -12.05 11.73
CA GLN A 144 13.36 -13.07 12.77
C GLN A 144 14.81 -13.16 13.22
N ALA A 145 15.76 -13.08 12.27
CA ALA A 145 17.18 -13.02 12.59
C ALA A 145 17.52 -11.80 13.45
N TYR A 146 16.90 -10.64 13.17
CA TYR A 146 17.03 -9.47 14.02
C TYR A 146 16.44 -9.70 15.42
N TYR A 147 15.25 -10.28 15.55
CA TYR A 147 14.67 -10.56 16.88
C TYR A 147 15.52 -11.54 17.71
N ASN A 148 16.21 -12.47 17.06
CA ASN A 148 17.05 -13.45 17.74
C ASN A 148 18.45 -12.93 18.09
N LYS A 149 19.06 -12.10 17.23
CA LYS A 149 20.48 -11.72 17.33
C LYS A 149 20.74 -10.21 17.42
N GLY A 150 19.73 -9.37 17.19
CA GLY A 150 19.84 -7.91 17.21
C GLY A 150 20.64 -7.29 16.04
N SER A 151 20.95 -8.05 14.99
CA SER A 151 21.84 -7.61 13.90
C SER A 151 21.13 -6.68 12.90
N MET A 152 21.34 -5.37 13.04
CA MET A 152 20.81 -4.38 12.08
C MET A 152 21.50 -4.48 10.71
N LYS A 153 22.74 -4.96 10.66
CA LYS A 153 23.51 -5.13 9.43
C LYS A 153 22.81 -6.12 8.49
N ASP A 154 22.41 -7.28 9.02
CA ASP A 154 21.78 -8.33 8.21
C ASP A 154 20.42 -7.88 7.68
N LEU A 155 19.68 -7.10 8.46
CA LEU A 155 18.42 -6.49 8.03
C LEU A 155 18.64 -5.50 6.87
N LYS A 156 19.65 -4.62 6.97
CA LYS A 156 20.02 -3.70 5.88
C LYS A 156 20.42 -4.45 4.61
N ASP A 157 21.17 -5.54 4.77
CA ASP A 157 21.65 -6.35 3.65
C ASP A 157 20.53 -7.13 2.96
N ALA A 158 19.47 -7.49 3.69
CA ALA A 158 18.27 -8.08 3.10
C ALA A 158 17.35 -7.05 2.41
N LEU A 159 17.16 -5.86 2.99
CA LEU A 159 16.18 -4.87 2.48
C LEU A 159 16.70 -4.05 1.31
N ARG A 160 17.96 -3.61 1.34
CA ARG A 160 18.53 -2.68 0.34
C ARG A 160 18.45 -3.22 -1.10
N PRO A 161 18.77 -4.51 -1.37
CA PRO A 161 18.66 -5.05 -2.73
C PRO A 161 17.23 -5.00 -3.27
N VAL A 162 16.22 -5.24 -2.42
CA VAL A 162 14.80 -5.16 -2.81
C VAL A 162 14.44 -3.74 -3.23
N PHE A 163 14.85 -2.76 -2.45
CA PHE A 163 14.61 -1.36 -2.77
C PHE A 163 15.22 -0.97 -4.12
N ASN A 164 16.51 -1.29 -4.34
CA ASN A 164 17.18 -0.98 -5.59
C ASN A 164 16.60 -1.77 -6.78
N LYS A 165 16.03 -2.96 -6.57
CA LYS A 165 15.33 -3.70 -7.62
C LYS A 165 14.03 -3.00 -8.06
N LEU A 166 13.32 -2.37 -7.12
CA LEU A 166 12.03 -1.74 -7.39
C LEU A 166 12.15 -0.41 -8.12
N ILE A 167 13.16 0.40 -7.79
CA ILE A 167 13.27 1.78 -8.29
C ILE A 167 14.71 2.20 -8.67
N GLY A 168 15.66 1.27 -8.66
CA GLY A 168 17.03 1.54 -9.11
C GLY A 168 17.19 1.55 -10.62
N SER A 169 16.29 0.91 -11.34
CA SER A 169 16.20 1.04 -12.79
C SER A 169 15.53 2.35 -13.16
N GLU A 170 15.93 2.90 -14.30
CA GLU A 170 15.27 4.05 -14.92
C GLU A 170 13.90 3.65 -15.48
N GLY A 171 12.89 4.51 -15.31
CA GLY A 171 11.57 4.37 -15.91
C GLY A 171 11.37 5.36 -17.05
N ASP A 172 10.15 5.49 -17.57
CA ASP A 172 9.88 6.41 -18.69
C ASP A 172 9.86 7.86 -18.19
N HIS A 173 9.23 8.09 -17.03
CA HIS A 173 9.06 9.41 -16.43
C HIS A 173 9.97 9.67 -15.22
N PHE A 174 10.52 8.63 -14.59
CA PHE A 174 11.37 8.78 -13.40
C PHE A 174 12.78 8.24 -13.64
N TYR A 175 13.79 8.99 -13.17
CA TYR A 175 15.14 8.51 -13.03
C TYR A 175 15.22 7.39 -11.99
N GLY A 176 16.14 6.45 -12.21
CA GLY A 176 16.45 5.45 -11.21
C GLY A 176 17.04 6.09 -9.95
N ILE A 177 16.83 5.48 -8.79
CA ILE A 177 17.41 5.94 -7.54
C ILE A 177 18.23 4.86 -6.85
N LYS A 178 19.33 5.29 -6.23
CA LYS A 178 20.27 4.40 -5.53
C LYS A 178 20.26 4.70 -4.04
N THR A 179 20.33 3.64 -3.24
CA THR A 179 20.51 3.75 -1.79
C THR A 179 21.82 3.12 -1.31
N LYS A 180 22.39 3.72 -0.27
CA LYS A 180 23.53 3.24 0.50
C LYS A 180 23.02 2.68 1.84
N LYS A 181 23.83 1.88 2.55
CA LYS A 181 23.41 1.29 3.84
C LYS A 181 23.11 2.37 4.90
N SER A 182 23.79 3.51 4.81
CA SER A 182 23.59 4.68 5.68
C SER A 182 22.19 5.28 5.58
N ASP A 183 21.55 5.13 4.42
CA ASP A 183 20.29 5.80 4.12
C ASP A 183 19.10 5.12 4.85
N PHE A 184 19.28 3.86 5.21
CA PHE A 184 18.43 3.12 6.12
C PHE A 184 18.92 3.36 7.56
N THR A 185 18.46 4.45 8.16
CA THR A 185 18.86 4.79 9.53
C THR A 185 18.35 3.74 10.52
N ASP A 186 19.10 3.53 11.61
CA ASP A 186 18.69 2.57 12.65
C ASP A 186 17.33 2.94 13.28
N LYS A 187 17.01 4.23 13.32
CA LYS A 187 15.71 4.73 13.78
C LYS A 187 14.58 4.27 12.86
N ASP A 188 14.74 4.42 11.54
CA ASP A 188 13.72 3.98 10.58
C ASP A 188 13.54 2.47 10.64
N LEU A 189 14.64 1.72 10.73
CA LEU A 189 14.59 0.27 10.79
C LEU A 189 13.96 -0.24 12.09
N ARG A 190 14.19 0.42 13.23
CA ARG A 190 13.47 0.10 14.48
C ARG A 190 11.97 0.37 14.36
N ASN A 191 11.55 1.45 13.69
CA ASN A 191 10.14 1.73 13.44
C ASN A 191 9.52 0.69 12.46
N PHE A 192 10.25 0.32 11.42
CA PHE A 192 9.88 -0.77 10.53
C PHE A 192 9.70 -2.08 11.31
N LEU A 193 10.67 -2.46 12.13
CA LEU A 193 10.65 -3.66 12.97
C LEU A 193 9.52 -3.64 14.01
N ALA A 194 9.17 -2.48 14.56
CA ALA A 194 8.08 -2.35 15.52
C ALA A 194 6.71 -2.75 14.94
N THR A 195 6.55 -2.68 13.62
CA THR A 195 5.32 -3.08 12.92
C THR A 195 5.04 -4.59 13.03
N PHE A 196 6.09 -5.40 13.18
CA PHE A 196 5.98 -6.85 13.30
C PHE A 196 5.74 -7.32 14.75
N GLY A 197 6.00 -6.45 15.73
CA GLY A 197 5.65 -6.70 17.12
C GLY A 197 4.14 -6.60 17.37
N GLY A 198 3.64 -7.39 18.31
CA GLY A 198 2.29 -7.24 18.84
C GLY A 198 2.24 -7.47 20.35
N SER A 199 1.14 -7.06 20.96
CA SER A 199 0.89 -7.30 22.38
C SER A 199 1.03 -8.77 22.73
N ALA A 200 1.55 -9.04 23.92
CA ALA A 200 1.58 -10.39 24.45
C ALA A 200 0.15 -10.90 24.66
N LYS A 201 -0.10 -12.13 24.25
CA LYS A 201 -1.39 -12.80 24.40
C LYS A 201 -1.21 -14.31 24.46
N ARG A 202 -2.25 -15.01 24.91
CA ARG A 202 -2.39 -16.45 24.72
C ARG A 202 -3.10 -16.67 23.39
N GLU A 203 -2.46 -17.36 22.47
CA GLU A 203 -3.12 -17.77 21.24
C GLU A 203 -4.10 -18.89 21.52
N GLN A 204 -5.25 -18.85 20.84
CA GLN A 204 -6.28 -19.88 20.92
C GLN A 204 -6.25 -20.67 19.62
N SER A 205 -6.10 -21.98 19.72
CA SER A 205 -6.37 -22.89 18.61
C SER A 205 -7.66 -23.63 18.89
N LYS A 206 -8.57 -23.57 17.92
CA LYS A 206 -9.84 -24.30 17.95
C LYS A 206 -9.70 -25.51 17.05
N SER A 207 -9.97 -26.69 17.59
CA SER A 207 -10.10 -27.90 16.79
C SER A 207 -11.45 -28.57 17.09
N LYS A 208 -12.01 -29.26 16.09
CA LYS A 208 -13.16 -30.12 16.31
C LYS A 208 -12.68 -31.56 16.39
N LYS A 209 -13.05 -32.25 17.46
CA LYS A 209 -12.88 -33.70 17.59
C LYS A 209 -14.22 -34.28 18.04
N ASP A 210 -14.73 -35.25 17.28
CA ASP A 210 -16.01 -35.92 17.55
C ASP A 210 -17.21 -34.95 17.73
N GLY A 211 -17.25 -33.89 16.92
CA GLY A 211 -18.32 -32.88 16.96
C GLY A 211 -18.19 -31.84 18.09
N VAL A 212 -17.27 -32.03 19.04
CA VAL A 212 -17.01 -31.12 20.15
C VAL A 212 -15.89 -30.14 19.80
N GLU A 213 -16.12 -28.85 20.04
CA GLU A 213 -15.10 -27.82 19.91
C GLU A 213 -14.14 -27.87 21.11
N ILE A 214 -12.87 -28.15 20.85
CA ILE A 214 -11.80 -28.12 21.84
C ILE A 214 -11.01 -26.83 21.61
N VAL A 215 -10.94 -25.99 22.64
CA VAL A 215 -10.12 -24.78 22.64
C VAL A 215 -8.84 -25.05 23.42
N LYS A 216 -7.69 -24.92 22.76
CA LYS A 216 -6.37 -24.98 23.41
C LYS A 216 -5.77 -23.58 23.46
N PHE A 217 -5.23 -23.24 24.63
CA PHE A 217 -4.51 -21.99 24.85
C PHE A 217 -3.00 -22.25 24.82
N SER A 218 -2.26 -21.39 24.14
CA SER A 218 -0.80 -21.34 24.22
C SER A 218 -0.32 -20.62 25.49
N ASP A 219 1.00 -20.61 25.66
CA ASP A 219 1.65 -19.72 26.62
C ASP A 219 1.39 -18.25 26.30
N PHE A 220 1.47 -17.43 27.34
CA PHE A 220 1.39 -15.98 27.22
C PHE A 220 2.72 -15.46 26.68
N ASN A 221 2.75 -15.09 25.41
CA ASN A 221 3.98 -14.67 24.72
C ASN A 221 3.71 -13.50 23.80
N TYR A 222 4.77 -12.77 23.42
CA TYR A 222 4.70 -11.72 22.42
C TYR A 222 4.26 -12.27 21.06
N THR A 223 3.44 -11.48 20.36
CA THR A 223 3.01 -11.84 19.00
C THR A 223 4.10 -11.44 18.01
N ASP A 224 4.59 -12.40 17.23
CA ASP A 224 5.42 -12.14 16.05
C ASP A 224 4.56 -12.18 14.77
N LYS A 225 4.51 -11.05 14.07
CA LYS A 225 3.79 -10.91 12.79
C LYS A 225 4.72 -10.97 11.59
N SER A 226 6.00 -11.30 11.77
CA SER A 226 7.01 -11.40 10.71
C SER A 226 6.58 -12.32 9.57
N GLY A 227 5.85 -13.40 9.86
CA GLY A 227 5.30 -14.32 8.85
C GLY A 227 4.03 -13.86 8.13
N ASN A 228 3.42 -12.73 8.55
CA ASN A 228 2.18 -12.24 7.95
C ASN A 228 2.47 -11.39 6.70
N LYS A 229 2.22 -11.95 5.50
CA LYS A 229 2.46 -11.28 4.21
C LYS A 229 1.81 -9.89 4.10
N LYS A 230 0.59 -9.70 4.60
CA LYS A 230 -0.08 -8.38 4.56
C LYS A 230 0.64 -7.35 5.42
N VAL A 231 1.14 -7.76 6.58
CA VAL A 231 1.93 -6.90 7.47
C VAL A 231 3.28 -6.57 6.84
N GLN A 232 3.93 -7.56 6.22
CA GLN A 232 5.18 -7.35 5.47
C GLN A 232 5.01 -6.31 4.35
N ILE A 233 3.99 -6.45 3.49
CA ILE A 233 3.70 -5.52 2.39
C ILE A 233 3.48 -4.10 2.91
N ALA A 234 2.64 -3.95 3.94
CA ALA A 234 2.36 -2.65 4.53
C ALA A 234 3.62 -2.00 5.13
N ALA A 235 4.37 -2.74 5.95
CA ALA A 235 5.56 -2.25 6.63
C ALA A 235 6.65 -1.84 5.64
N PHE A 236 6.87 -2.66 4.61
CA PHE A 236 7.91 -2.39 3.63
C PHE A 236 7.53 -1.29 2.65
N THR A 237 6.27 -1.20 2.23
CA THR A 237 5.77 -0.06 1.47
C THR A 237 6.01 1.24 2.26
N THR A 238 5.71 1.23 3.57
CA THR A 238 5.96 2.38 4.45
C THR A 238 7.44 2.76 4.47
N LEU A 239 8.33 1.78 4.67
CA LEU A 239 9.77 2.01 4.68
C LEU A 239 10.26 2.59 3.34
N CYS A 240 9.79 2.05 2.23
CA CYS A 240 10.15 2.53 0.89
C CYS A 240 9.66 3.95 0.66
N ALA A 241 8.42 4.27 1.06
CA ALA A 241 7.86 5.62 0.96
C ALA A 241 8.65 6.62 1.81
N VAL A 242 9.08 6.24 3.02
CA VAL A 242 9.95 7.07 3.86
C VAL A 242 11.29 7.34 3.19
N VAL A 243 11.92 6.34 2.57
CA VAL A 243 13.20 6.54 1.87
C VAL A 243 13.04 7.39 0.62
N LEU A 244 11.96 7.19 -0.15
CA LEU A 244 11.68 7.95 -1.37
C LEU A 244 11.31 9.41 -1.10
N ASP A 245 10.46 9.69 -0.10
CA ASP A 245 10.00 11.07 0.17
C ASP A 245 11.11 11.98 0.75
N ASN A 246 12.16 11.37 1.31
CA ASN A 246 13.28 12.07 1.93
C ASN A 246 14.51 12.07 1.02
N ALA A 247 14.74 13.20 0.35
CA ALA A 247 15.87 13.40 -0.58
C ALA A 247 17.25 13.04 0.00
N SER A 248 17.43 13.19 1.31
CA SER A 248 18.69 12.86 1.99
C SER A 248 18.94 11.36 2.16
N LYS A 249 18.00 10.50 1.75
CA LYS A 249 18.05 9.04 1.91
C LYS A 249 18.22 8.30 0.59
N HIS A 250 18.50 8.99 -0.50
CA HIS A 250 18.79 8.36 -1.78
C HIS A 250 19.56 9.30 -2.69
N GLU A 251 20.09 8.75 -3.77
CA GLU A 251 20.76 9.48 -4.84
C GLU A 251 20.00 9.24 -6.14
N VAL A 252 19.66 10.31 -6.85
CA VAL A 252 18.99 10.22 -8.16
C VAL A 252 20.05 10.00 -9.24
N ILE A 253 19.93 8.90 -9.99
CA ILE A 253 20.86 8.53 -11.05
C ILE A 253 20.47 9.28 -12.31
N LYS A 254 21.04 10.46 -12.51
CA LYS A 254 20.89 11.23 -13.76
C LYS A 254 21.98 10.83 -14.76
N PRO A 255 21.70 10.80 -16.08
CA PRO A 255 22.73 10.62 -17.09
C PRO A 255 23.83 11.68 -16.93
N GLU A 256 25.09 11.29 -17.12
CA GLU A 256 26.19 12.25 -17.16
C GLU A 256 25.97 13.21 -18.33
N THR A 257 25.94 14.52 -18.05
CA THR A 257 25.91 15.54 -19.10
C THR A 257 27.26 15.48 -19.79
N THR A 258 27.30 15.01 -21.03
CA THR A 258 28.51 15.09 -21.84
C THR A 258 28.72 16.58 -22.14
N GLU A 259 29.57 17.25 -21.35
CA GLU A 259 30.07 18.57 -21.73
C GLU A 259 30.83 18.38 -23.05
N GLU A 260 30.24 18.81 -24.16
CA GLU A 260 30.97 19.07 -25.39
C GLU A 260 32.09 20.04 -25.02
N LYS A 261 33.30 19.53 -24.90
CA LYS A 261 34.50 20.37 -24.91
C LYS A 261 34.50 21.08 -26.26
N THR A 262 33.98 22.30 -26.30
CA THR A 262 34.31 23.26 -27.36
C THR A 262 35.83 23.41 -27.35
N GLU A 263 36.49 22.71 -28.27
CA GLU A 263 37.87 22.98 -28.63
C GLU A 263 37.91 24.40 -29.21
N THR A 264 38.33 25.37 -28.39
CA THR A 264 38.81 26.67 -28.89
C THR A 264 40.03 26.43 -29.77
N LYS A 265 39.87 26.67 -31.07
CA LYS A 265 40.95 26.90 -32.03
C LYS A 265 41.53 28.29 -31.87
#